data_AF-A0A9P6E2B4-F1
#
_entry.id   AF-A0A9P6E2B4-F1
#
_cell.length_a   1.000
_cell.length_b   1.000
_cell.length_c   1.000
_cell.angle_alpha   90.00
_cell.angle_beta   90.00
_cell.angle_gamma   90.00
#
_symmetry.space_group_name_H-M   'P 1'
#
loop_
_entity.id
_entity.type
_entity.pdbx_description
1 polymer ?
#
loop_
_entity_poly.entity_id
_entity_poly.type
_entity_poly.pdbx_seq_one_letter_code
_entity_poly.pdbx_strand_id
1 'polypeptide(L)' 'MGPDLPNATPHRFSHYPLVVYALKTLLPQVLMPTLMDLHPSLGNHDHIRVFINAKKDEMYPFGTDWKG' A
#
# COMPACT_ATOMS: atom_id res chain seq x y z
N MET A 1 -2.35 -2.07 -10.06
CA MET A 1 -2.56 -2.63 -8.70
C MET A 1 -3.62 -3.75 -8.66
N GLY A 2 -4.26 -4.14 -9.76
CA GLY A 2 -5.30 -5.19 -9.74
C GLY A 2 -4.85 -6.63 -9.42
N PRO A 3 -3.65 -7.11 -9.81
CA PRO A 3 -3.28 -8.52 -9.58
C PRO A 3 -2.71 -8.81 -8.19
N ASP A 4 -2.05 -7.83 -7.56
CA ASP A 4 -1.26 -8.04 -6.33
C ASP A 4 -1.97 -7.54 -5.07
N LEU A 5 -3.10 -6.82 -5.22
CA LEU A 5 -3.86 -6.29 -4.10
C LEU A 5 -4.33 -7.37 -3.11
N PRO A 6 -4.79 -8.57 -3.53
CA PRO A 6 -5.17 -9.65 -2.60
C PRO A 6 -4.02 -10.06 -1.68
N ASN A 7 -2.79 -10.09 -2.20
CA ASN A 7 -1.56 -10.46 -1.50
C ASN A 7 -0.81 -9.26 -0.89
N ALA A 8 -1.41 -8.07 -0.91
CA ALA A 8 -0.79 -6.87 -0.35
C ALA A 8 -0.72 -6.98 1.18
N THR A 9 0.51 -6.91 1.71
CA THR A 9 0.80 -6.72 3.13
C THR A 9 1.49 -5.37 3.30
N PRO A 10 1.47 -4.75 4.49
CA PRO A 10 2.15 -3.46 4.73
C PRO A 10 3.60 -3.46 4.24
N HIS A 11 4.34 -4.53 4.53
CA HIS A 11 5.72 -4.69 4.10
C HIS A 11 5.88 -4.82 2.58
N ARG A 12 4.99 -5.57 1.90
CA ARG A 12 5.05 -5.69 0.44
C ARG A 12 4.62 -4.39 -0.25
N PHE A 13 3.67 -3.67 0.35
CA PHE A 13 3.16 -2.41 -0.15
C PHE A 13 4.24 -1.32 -0.14
N SER A 14 5.00 -1.18 0.95
CA SER A 14 6.07 -0.19 1.05
C SER A 14 7.21 -0.41 0.05
N HIS A 15 7.44 -1.65 -0.37
CA HIS A 15 8.48 -2.02 -1.33
C HIS A 15 7.95 -2.21 -2.76
N TYR A 16 6.64 -2.01 -2.98
CA TYR A 16 6.06 -2.28 -4.29
C TYR A 16 6.58 -1.25 -5.31
N PRO A 17 7.08 -1.67 -6.49
CA PRO A 17 7.72 -0.76 -7.43
C PRO A 17 6.85 0.44 -7.82
N LEU A 18 5.54 0.24 -7.93
CA LEU A 18 4.60 1.31 -8.27
C LEU A 18 4.43 2.33 -7.12
N VAL A 19 4.47 1.87 -5.87
CA VAL A 19 4.43 2.73 -4.69
C VAL A 19 5.73 3.53 -4.58
N VAL A 20 6.88 2.88 -4.78
CA VAL A 20 8.19 3.56 -4.80
C VAL A 20 8.26 4.60 -5.91
N TYR A 21 7.76 4.29 -7.11
CA TYR A 21 7.69 5.24 -8.21
C TYR A 21 6.77 6.43 -7.89
N ALA A 22 5.60 6.18 -7.31
CA ALA A 22 4.68 7.22 -6.87
C ALA A 22 5.33 8.11 -5.79
N LEU A 23 6.02 7.52 -4.82
CA LEU A 23 6.75 8.25 -3.77
C LEU A 23 7.84 9.14 -4.36
N LYS A 24 8.63 8.65 -5.32
CA LYS A 24 9.63 9.46 -6.01
C LYS A 24 9.03 10.61 -6.82
N THR A 25 7.82 10.42 -7.35
CA THR A 25 7.10 11.45 -8.08
C THR A 25 6.55 12.53 -7.14
N LEU A 26 6.04 12.11 -5.96
CA LEU A 26 5.47 13.01 -4.96
C LEU A 26 6.53 13.76 -4.15
N LEU A 27 7.69 13.14 -3.90
CA LEU A 27 8.78 13.66 -3.08
C LEU A 27 10.10 13.66 -3.86
N PRO A 28 10.22 14.45 -4.94
CA PRO A 28 11.41 14.44 -5.80
C PRO A 28 12.67 14.94 -5.07
N GLN A 29 12.51 15.75 -4.02
CA GLN A 29 13.62 16.22 -3.20
C GLN A 29 14.19 15.17 -2.22
N VAL A 30 13.50 14.05 -2.01
CA VAL A 30 13.96 12.98 -1.10
C VAL A 30 14.63 11.90 -1.92
N LEU A 31 15.91 11.62 -1.64
CA LEU A 31 16.71 10.65 -2.40
C LEU A 31 16.15 9.22 -2.32
N MET A 32 15.65 8.85 -1.13
CA MET A 32 15.07 7.54 -0.85
C MET A 32 13.76 7.73 -0.08
N PRO A 33 12.66 8.12 -0.77
CA PRO A 33 11.41 8.43 -0.10
C PRO A 33 10.77 7.15 0.43
N THR A 34 10.29 7.25 1.65
CA THR A 34 9.54 6.22 2.37
C THR A 34 8.10 6.70 2.59
N LEU A 35 7.24 5.78 3.01
CA LEU A 35 5.86 6.13 3.36
C LEU A 35 5.78 7.10 4.55
N MET A 36 6.76 7.05 5.47
CA MET A 36 6.82 7.95 6.63
C MET A 36 7.06 9.40 6.22
N ASP A 37 7.77 9.62 5.12
CA ASP A 37 8.04 10.96 4.58
C ASP A 37 6.77 11.63 4.04
N LEU A 38 5.75 10.84 3.68
CA LEU A 38 4.43 11.35 3.33
C LEU A 38 3.61 11.67 4.58
N HIS A 39 3.58 10.75 5.55
CA HIS A 39 2.95 10.97 6.85
C HIS A 39 3.48 10.00 7.91
N PRO A 40 3.78 10.44 9.15
CA PRO A 40 4.34 9.58 10.19
C PRO A 40 3.50 8.34 10.52
N SER A 41 2.17 8.43 10.41
CA SER A 41 1.28 7.27 10.66
C SER A 41 1.48 6.13 9.66
N LEU A 42 2.01 6.42 8.47
CA LEU A 42 2.28 5.41 7.44
C LEU A 42 3.57 4.63 7.72
N GLY A 43 4.31 4.94 8.78
CA GLY A 43 5.32 4.04 9.35
C GLY A 43 4.69 2.89 10.15
N ASN A 44 3.43 3.01 10.56
CA ASN A 44 2.73 1.99 11.30
C ASN A 44 2.06 0.99 10.35
N HIS A 45 2.48 -0.28 10.45
CA HIS A 45 1.92 -1.37 9.67
C HIS A 45 0.41 -1.56 9.85
N ASP A 46 -0.13 -1.28 11.05
CA ASP A 46 -1.57 -1.38 11.29
C ASP A 46 -2.34 -0.31 10.53
N HIS A 47 -1.78 0.90 10.45
CA HIS A 47 -2.38 1.99 9.71
C HIS A 47 -2.37 1.72 8.19
N ILE A 48 -1.26 1.21 7.65
CA ILE A 48 -1.19 0.76 6.25
C ILE A 48 -2.18 -0.38 5.99
N ARG A 49 -2.34 -1.32 6.93
CA ARG A 49 -3.29 -2.43 6.79
C ARG A 49 -4.72 -1.94 6.64
N VAL A 50 -5.13 -0.90 7.39
CA VAL A 50 -6.45 -0.29 7.24
C VAL A 50 -6.66 0.25 5.83
N PHE A 51 -5.68 0.95 5.25
CA PHE A 51 -5.78 1.44 3.87
C PHE A 51 -5.84 0.31 2.83
N ILE A 52 -5.01 -0.73 3.00
CA ILE A 52 -5.04 -1.90 2.10
C ILE A 52 -6.40 -2.59 2.17
N ASN A 53 -6.94 -2.80 3.37
CA ASN A 53 -8.24 -3.45 3.56
C ASN A 53 -9.38 -2.59 3.00
N ALA A 54 -9.39 -1.29 3.28
CA ALA A 54 -10.39 -0.37 2.70
C ALA A 54 -10.37 -0.43 1.16
N LYS A 55 -9.19 -0.50 0.54
CA LYS A 55 -9.08 -0.61 -0.92
C LYS A 55 -9.43 -2.00 -1.45
N LYS A 56 -9.17 -3.06 -0.69
CA LYS A 56 -9.66 -4.42 -0.98
C LYS A 56 -11.18 -4.47 -0.96
N ASP A 57 -11.81 -3.87 0.04
CA ASP A 57 -13.27 -3.84 0.18
C ASP A 57 -13.92 -3.02 -0.96
N GLU A 58 -13.29 -1.92 -1.37
CA GLU A 58 -13.76 -1.13 -2.52
C GLU A 58 -13.61 -1.89 -3.85
N MET A 59 -12.50 -2.62 -4.03
CA MET A 59 -12.19 -3.31 -5.29
C MET A 59 -12.84 -4.71 -5.38
N TYR A 60 -13.10 -5.34 -4.23
CA TYR A 60 -13.71 -6.67 -4.08
C TYR A 60 -14.87 -6.61 -3.07
N PRO A 61 -15.96 -5.88 -3.36
CA PRO A 61 -17.06 -5.66 -2.42
C PRO A 61 -17.84 -6.93 -2.04
N PHE A 62 -17.76 -7.97 -2.86
CA PHE A 62 -18.36 -9.29 -2.58
C PHE A 62 -17.38 -10.27 -1.93
N GLY A 63 -16.19 -9.80 -1.54
CA GLY A 63 -15.09 -10.63 -1.05
C GLY A 63 -14.38 -11.40 -2.17
N THR A 64 -13.09 -11.66 -1.98
CA THR A 64 -12.43 -12.78 -2.67
C THR A 64 -12.79 -14.04 -1.90
N ASP A 65 -14.03 -14.52 -2.04
CA ASP A 65 -14.60 -15.63 -1.24
C ASP A 65 -13.98 -17.01 -1.57
N TRP A 66 -12.67 -17.03 -1.88
CA TRP A 66 -11.87 -18.23 -2.00
C TRP A 66 -11.49 -18.72 -0.60
N LYS A 67 -12.41 -19.47 0.02
CA LYS A 67 -12.05 -20.44 1.04
C LYS A 67 -11.21 -21.50 0.34
N GLY A 68 -9.95 -21.63 0.75
CA GLY A 68 -8.95 -22.51 0.13
C GLY A 68 -9.45 -23.91 -0.21
#